data_AF-A0A645I7E6-F1
#
_entry.id   AF-A0A645I7E6-F1
#
_cell.length_a   1.000
_cell.length_b   1.000
_cell.length_c   1.000
_cell.angle_alpha   90.00
_cell.angle_beta   90.00
_cell.angle_gamma   90.00
#
_symmetry.space_group_name_H-M   'P 1'
#
loop_
_entity.id
_entity.type
_entity.pdbx_description
1 polymer ?
#
loop_
_entity_poly.entity_id
_entity_poly.type
_entity_poly.pdbx_seq_one_letter_code
_entity_poly.pdbx_strand_id
1 'polypeptide(L)'
;MDWLSRDPMEVDRFLADPLRGKIGSAGYFHDFFSGLLAINDAANIQAIPKDLPLHFISGTADPVGGKAGKGIVQTCMAYQQAGLQDVSYKLYEDARHELLNELNKDEVAQDVIEWIHARSEAL
;
A
#
# COMPACT_ATOMS: atom_id res chain seq x y z
N MET A 1 -17.62 -3.87 -4.83
CA MET A 1 -16.77 -2.87 -4.14
C MET A 1 -16.33 -3.37 -2.78
N ASP A 2 -16.79 -4.56 -2.39
CA ASP A 2 -16.53 -5.20 -1.12
C ASP A 2 -15.04 -5.41 -0.86
N TRP A 3 -14.22 -5.50 -1.91
CA TRP A 3 -12.76 -5.59 -1.77
C TRP A 3 -12.10 -4.35 -1.14
N LEU A 4 -12.81 -3.23 -0.94
CA LEU A 4 -12.27 -2.02 -0.30
C LEU A 4 -12.07 -2.19 1.20
N SER A 5 -13.12 -2.56 1.95
CA SER A 5 -13.08 -2.70 3.41
C SER A 5 -14.02 -3.82 3.87
N ARG A 6 -13.73 -4.43 5.02
CA ARG A 6 -14.68 -5.31 5.73
C ARG A 6 -15.82 -4.54 6.38
N ASP A 7 -15.67 -3.23 6.59
CA ASP A 7 -16.73 -2.37 7.12
C ASP A 7 -17.72 -2.00 5.99
N PRO A 8 -18.95 -2.54 6.00
CA PRO A 8 -19.93 -2.22 4.97
C PRO A 8 -20.35 -0.74 5.00
N MET A 9 -20.29 -0.07 6.16
CA MET A 9 -20.63 1.35 6.24
C MET A 9 -19.62 2.22 5.51
N GLU A 10 -18.33 1.89 5.57
CA GLU A 10 -17.31 2.61 4.80
C GLU A 10 -17.43 2.33 3.29
N VAL A 11 -17.82 1.11 2.90
CA VAL A 11 -18.14 0.81 1.49
C VAL A 11 -19.33 1.64 0.99
N ASP A 12 -20.40 1.73 1.78
CA ASP A 12 -21.57 2.54 1.44
C ASP A 12 -21.23 4.04 1.36
N ARG A 13 -20.41 4.54 2.30
CA ARG A 13 -19.90 5.91 2.27
C ARG A 13 -19.10 6.19 1.00
N PHE A 14 -18.19 5.29 0.62
CA PHE A 14 -17.43 5.40 -0.63
C PHE A 14 -18.37 5.49 -1.83
N LEU A 15 -19.41 4.63 -1.89
CA LEU A 15 -20.35 4.60 -3.02
C LEU A 15 -21.21 5.86 -3.13
N ALA A 16 -21.58 6.43 -1.99
CA ALA A 16 -22.40 7.64 -1.88
C ALA A 16 -21.60 8.94 -2.11
N ASP A 17 -20.28 8.90 -2.01
CA ASP A 17 -19.44 10.10 -2.16
C ASP A 17 -19.47 10.64 -3.61
N PRO A 18 -20.00 11.86 -3.85
CA PRO A 18 -20.02 12.47 -5.19
C PRO A 18 -18.62 12.82 -5.73
N LEU A 19 -17.59 12.86 -4.87
CA LEU A 19 -16.20 13.12 -5.23
C LEU A 19 -15.43 11.85 -5.58
N ARG A 20 -16.05 10.66 -5.46
CA ARG A 20 -15.39 9.40 -5.83
C ARG A 20 -15.01 9.39 -7.31
N GLY A 21 -13.92 8.67 -7.60
CA GLY A 21 -13.40 8.51 -8.96
C GLY A 21 -14.48 7.97 -9.93
N LYS A 22 -14.50 8.54 -11.13
CA LYS A 22 -15.26 8.02 -12.28
C LYS A 22 -14.34 7.21 -13.18
N ILE A 23 -14.91 6.51 -14.16
CA ILE A 23 -14.12 5.78 -15.16
C ILE A 23 -13.18 6.76 -15.86
N GLY A 24 -11.88 6.43 -15.83
CA GLY A 24 -10.84 7.24 -16.45
C GLY A 24 -10.94 7.25 -17.98
N SER A 25 -10.31 8.24 -18.61
CA SER A 25 -10.13 8.28 -20.07
C SER A 25 -9.14 7.22 -20.55
N ALA A 26 -9.06 6.99 -21.85
CA ALA A 26 -8.02 6.13 -22.42
C ALA A 26 -6.59 6.61 -22.06
N GLY A 27 -6.38 7.94 -22.04
CA GLY A 27 -5.11 8.54 -21.61
C GLY A 27 -4.80 8.27 -20.14
N TYR A 28 -5.81 8.34 -19.26
CA TYR A 28 -5.65 7.96 -17.86
C TYR A 28 -5.17 6.51 -17.71
N PHE A 29 -5.79 5.57 -18.42
CA PHE A 29 -5.39 4.16 -18.34
C PHE A 29 -4.01 3.92 -18.93
N HIS A 30 -3.66 4.60 -20.04
CA HIS A 30 -2.31 4.56 -20.59
C HIS A 30 -1.28 4.96 -19.53
N ASP A 31 -1.47 6.12 -18.90
CA ASP A 31 -0.53 6.64 -17.90
C ASP A 31 -0.49 5.78 -16.63
N PHE A 32 -1.64 5.27 -16.19
CA PHE A 32 -1.74 4.35 -15.05
C PHE A 32 -0.90 3.08 -15.28
N PHE A 33 -1.06 2.40 -16.41
CA PHE A 33 -0.31 1.18 -16.70
C PHE A 33 1.18 1.46 -16.98
N SER A 34 1.51 2.55 -17.66
CA SER A 34 2.90 2.98 -17.84
C SER A 34 3.58 3.26 -16.49
N GLY A 35 2.87 3.91 -15.56
CA GLY A 35 3.34 4.14 -14.19
C GLY A 35 3.58 2.84 -13.44
N LEU A 36 2.65 1.88 -13.51
CA LEU A 36 2.81 0.56 -12.88
C LEU A 36 4.05 -0.19 -13.40
N LEU A 37 4.34 -0.12 -14.71
CA LEU A 37 5.55 -0.71 -15.27
C LEU A 37 6.81 0.02 -14.76
N ALA A 38 6.77 1.36 -14.72
CA ALA A 38 7.91 2.17 -14.28
C ALA A 38 8.28 1.92 -12.81
N ILE A 39 7.31 1.82 -11.90
CA ILE A 39 7.60 1.59 -10.46
C ILE A 39 8.12 0.17 -10.17
N ASN A 40 7.91 -0.78 -11.10
CA ASN A 40 8.44 -2.15 -11.00
C ASN A 40 9.75 -2.35 -11.78
N ASP A 41 10.23 -1.32 -12.49
CA ASP A 41 11.50 -1.38 -13.21
C ASP A 41 12.68 -1.43 -12.24
N ALA A 42 13.59 -2.38 -12.47
CA ALA A 42 14.72 -2.61 -11.57
C ALA A 42 15.68 -1.41 -11.48
N ALA A 43 15.88 -0.67 -12.58
CA ALA A 43 16.74 0.51 -12.56
C ALA A 43 16.11 1.65 -11.73
N ASN A 44 14.79 1.80 -11.79
CA ASN A 44 14.07 2.76 -10.96
C ASN A 44 14.13 2.41 -9.47
N ILE A 45 13.93 1.14 -9.11
CA ILE A 45 14.08 0.69 -7.71
C ILE A 45 15.53 0.89 -7.23
N GLN A 46 16.52 0.61 -8.10
CA GLN A 46 17.93 0.85 -7.79
C GLN A 46 18.28 2.33 -7.62
N ALA A 47 17.52 3.26 -8.20
CA ALA A 47 17.74 4.69 -8.05
C ALA A 47 17.24 5.26 -6.72
N ILE A 48 16.46 4.51 -5.94
CA ILE A 48 15.95 4.95 -4.63
C ILE A 48 17.13 5.11 -3.65
N PRO A 49 17.19 6.21 -2.85
CA PRO A 49 18.20 6.38 -1.80
C PRO A 49 18.23 5.18 -0.84
N LYS A 50 19.42 4.66 -0.57
CA LYS A 50 19.59 3.37 0.15
C LYS A 50 19.32 3.47 1.65
N ASP A 51 19.40 4.69 2.16
CA ASP A 51 19.14 5.09 3.53
C ASP A 51 17.68 5.53 3.75
N LEU A 52 16.85 5.63 2.71
CA LEU A 52 15.43 5.95 2.85
C LEU A 52 14.67 4.75 3.46
N PRO A 53 14.08 4.90 4.67
CA PRO A 53 13.29 3.83 5.27
C PRO A 53 11.97 3.63 4.53
N LEU A 54 11.62 2.37 4.26
CA LEU A 54 10.35 1.99 3.63
C LEU A 54 9.55 1.03 4.50
N HIS A 55 8.24 1.28 4.57
CA HIS A 55 7.28 0.40 5.23
C HIS A 55 6.09 0.14 4.36
N PHE A 56 5.82 -1.14 4.12
CA PHE A 56 4.70 -1.59 3.32
C PHE A 56 3.62 -2.17 4.23
N ILE A 57 2.38 -1.69 4.07
CA ILE A 57 1.23 -2.19 4.80
C ILE A 57 0.17 -2.69 3.84
N SER A 58 -0.48 -3.80 4.16
CA SER A 58 -1.58 -4.36 3.36
C SER A 58 -2.45 -5.27 4.21
N GLY A 59 -3.70 -5.47 3.80
CA GLY A 59 -4.53 -6.53 4.34
C GLY A 59 -4.21 -7.89 3.71
N THR A 60 -4.44 -8.99 4.42
CA THR A 60 -4.26 -10.35 3.87
C THR A 60 -5.37 -10.74 2.88
N ALA A 61 -6.52 -10.06 2.95
CA ALA A 61 -7.62 -10.25 2.02
C ALA A 61 -7.66 -9.19 0.89
N ASP A 62 -6.63 -8.33 0.77
CA ASP A 62 -6.52 -7.38 -0.34
C ASP A 62 -6.10 -8.10 -1.64
N PRO A 63 -6.94 -8.12 -2.70
CA PRO A 63 -6.56 -8.72 -3.98
C PRO A 63 -5.42 -7.97 -4.69
N VAL A 64 -5.22 -6.67 -4.41
CA VAL A 64 -4.18 -5.83 -5.03
C VAL A 64 -2.79 -6.21 -4.53
N GLY A 65 -2.66 -6.51 -3.22
CA GLY A 65 -1.42 -6.99 -2.60
C GLY A 65 -1.04 -8.43 -2.94
N GLY A 66 -1.80 -9.10 -3.81
CA GLY A 66 -1.68 -10.52 -4.12
C GLY A 66 -2.21 -11.43 -3.01
N LYS A 67 -2.40 -12.72 -3.32
CA LYS A 67 -2.99 -13.70 -2.38
C LYS A 67 -2.26 -13.68 -1.03
N ALA A 68 -2.97 -13.34 0.05
CA ALA A 68 -2.43 -13.27 1.41
C ALA A 68 -1.21 -12.33 1.54
N GLY A 69 -1.20 -11.21 0.80
CA GLY A 69 -0.11 -10.23 0.82
C GLY A 69 1.19 -10.69 0.16
N LYS A 70 1.19 -11.80 -0.59
CA LYS A 70 2.40 -12.32 -1.25
C LYS A 70 3.08 -11.32 -2.18
N GLY A 71 2.30 -10.49 -2.87
CA GLY A 71 2.84 -9.43 -3.72
C GLY A 71 3.62 -8.39 -2.92
N ILE A 72 3.11 -8.01 -1.74
CA ILE A 72 3.78 -7.08 -0.82
C ILE A 72 5.11 -7.64 -0.34
N VAL A 73 5.14 -8.92 0.05
CA VAL A 73 6.37 -9.59 0.48
C VAL A 73 7.40 -9.64 -0.66
N GLN A 74 6.96 -9.93 -1.89
CA GLN A 74 7.81 -9.93 -3.08
C GLN A 74 8.37 -8.52 -3.37
N THR A 75 7.55 -7.48 -3.25
CA THR A 75 7.99 -6.09 -3.38
C THR A 75 9.06 -5.75 -2.33
N CYS A 76 8.84 -6.08 -1.06
CA CYS A 76 9.83 -5.84 0.00
C CYS A 76 11.18 -6.51 -0.32
N MET A 77 11.13 -7.78 -0.75
CA MET A 77 12.34 -8.51 -1.15
C MET A 77 13.06 -7.86 -2.33
N ALA A 78 12.33 -7.37 -3.35
CA ALA A 78 12.92 -6.69 -4.49
C ALA A 78 13.65 -5.40 -4.08
N TYR A 79 13.08 -4.63 -3.15
CA TYR A 79 13.70 -3.40 -2.64
C TYR A 79 14.93 -3.70 -1.77
N GLN A 80 14.88 -4.74 -0.95
CA GLN A 80 16.05 -5.22 -0.20
C GLN A 80 17.17 -5.69 -1.14
N GLN A 81 16.84 -6.44 -2.19
CA GLN A 81 17.80 -6.87 -3.22
C GLN A 81 18.41 -5.70 -4.00
N ALA A 82 17.68 -4.59 -4.13
CA ALA A 82 18.18 -3.34 -4.71
C ALA A 82 19.06 -2.52 -3.74
N GLY A 83 19.34 -3.04 -2.54
CA GLY A 83 20.29 -2.49 -1.58
C GLY A 83 19.71 -1.48 -0.59
N LEU A 84 18.38 -1.36 -0.49
CA LEU A 84 17.75 -0.54 0.56
C LEU A 84 17.94 -1.21 1.93
N GLN A 85 18.31 -0.41 2.92
CA GLN A 85 18.80 -0.90 4.22
C GLN A 85 17.68 -1.13 5.23
N ASP A 86 16.65 -0.28 5.22
CA ASP A 86 15.50 -0.36 6.13
C ASP A 86 14.22 -0.55 5.31
N VAL A 87 13.86 -1.81 5.11
CA VAL A 87 12.63 -2.22 4.41
C VAL A 87 11.87 -3.17 5.31
N SER A 88 10.64 -2.79 5.66
CA SER A 88 9.77 -3.54 6.56
C SER A 88 8.35 -3.65 5.99
N TYR A 89 7.58 -4.60 6.48
CA TYR A 89 6.16 -4.69 6.15
C TYR A 89 5.32 -5.20 7.32
N LYS A 90 4.02 -4.89 7.31
CA LYS A 90 3.01 -5.47 8.20
C LYS A 90 1.78 -5.88 7.39
N LEU A 91 1.29 -7.10 7.63
CA LEU A 91 0.06 -7.60 7.03
C LEU A 91 -1.03 -7.70 8.11
N TYR A 92 -2.19 -7.08 7.87
CA TYR A 92 -3.31 -7.09 8.79
C TYR A 92 -4.28 -8.21 8.40
N GLU A 93 -4.53 -9.12 9.35
CA GLU A 93 -5.32 -10.31 9.08
C GLU A 93 -6.78 -9.98 8.75
N ASP A 94 -7.28 -10.63 7.68
CA ASP A 94 -8.61 -10.47 7.09
C ASP A 94 -8.92 -9.07 6.55
N ALA A 95 -8.10 -8.06 6.84
CA ALA A 95 -8.24 -6.72 6.31
C ALA A 95 -8.13 -6.72 4.78
N ARG A 96 -8.84 -5.79 4.16
CA ARG A 96 -8.86 -5.61 2.71
C ARG A 96 -7.99 -4.40 2.32
N HIS A 97 -8.40 -3.64 1.31
CA HIS A 97 -7.55 -2.65 0.66
C HIS A 97 -7.38 -1.34 1.45
N GLU A 98 -8.46 -0.78 1.96
CA GLU A 98 -8.48 0.54 2.61
C GLU A 98 -8.24 0.42 4.12
N LEU A 99 -7.01 0.10 4.52
CA LEU A 99 -6.66 -0.17 5.93
C LEU A 99 -7.05 0.93 6.93
N LEU A 100 -7.04 2.20 6.51
CA LEU A 100 -7.44 3.33 7.38
C LEU A 100 -8.97 3.51 7.47
N ASN A 101 -9.73 2.76 6.67
CA ASN A 101 -11.19 2.63 6.70
C ASN A 101 -11.63 1.19 7.08
N GLU A 102 -10.71 0.39 7.61
CA GLU A 102 -11.01 -0.96 8.12
C GLU A 102 -11.51 -0.93 9.56
N LEU A 103 -12.06 -2.06 10.01
CA LEU A 103 -12.55 -2.22 11.39
C LEU A 103 -11.45 -2.00 12.44
N ASN A 104 -10.20 -2.28 12.08
CA ASN A 104 -9.02 -2.09 12.93
C ASN A 104 -8.22 -0.83 12.57
N LYS A 105 -8.84 0.18 11.95
CA LYS A 105 -8.18 1.44 11.55
C LYS A 105 -7.37 2.12 12.66
N ASP A 106 -7.80 2.03 13.91
CA ASP A 106 -7.08 2.63 15.04
C ASP A 106 -5.75 1.90 15.31
N GLU A 107 -5.72 0.57 15.16
CA GLU A 107 -4.49 -0.23 15.20
C GLU A 107 -3.56 0.20 14.05
N VAL A 108 -4.08 0.22 12.82
CA VAL A 108 -3.31 0.61 11.62
C VAL A 108 -2.70 2.00 11.78
N ALA A 109 -3.49 2.98 12.23
CA ALA A 109 -3.03 4.34 12.43
C ALA A 109 -1.92 4.41 13.50
N GLN A 110 -2.11 3.70 14.61
CA GLN A 110 -1.12 3.65 15.68
C GLN A 110 0.20 3.02 15.21
N ASP A 111 0.16 1.90 14.49
CA ASP A 111 1.36 1.27 13.93
C ASP A 111 2.13 2.19 12.99
N VAL A 112 1.42 2.94 12.13
CA VAL A 112 2.04 3.91 11.22
C VAL A 112 2.72 5.04 12.00
N ILE A 113 2.05 5.59 13.02
CA ILE A 113 2.60 6.64 13.88
C ILE A 113 3.86 6.15 14.60
N GLU A 114 3.80 4.96 15.21
CA GLU A 114 4.93 4.35 15.92
C GLU A 114 6.10 4.09 14.97
N TRP A 115 5.83 3.58 13.76
CA TRP A 115 6.85 3.35 12.76
C TRP A 115 7.56 4.64 12.32
N ILE A 116 6.80 5.73 12.13
CA ILE A 116 7.33 7.05 11.80
C ILE A 116 8.15 7.60 12.96
N HIS A 117 7.63 7.56 14.19
CA HIS A 117 8.33 8.10 15.37
C HIS A 117 9.68 7.41 15.58
N ALA A 118 9.71 6.08 15.47
CA ALA A 118 10.93 5.29 15.63
C ALA A 118 12.06 5.65 14.63
N ARG A 119 11.74 6.31 13.52
CA ARG A 119 12.69 6.74 12.47
C ARG A 119 12.89 8.24 12.40
N SER A 120 11.98 9.01 13.01
CA SER A 120 12.06 10.47 13.08
C SER A 120 12.89 10.92 14.28
N GLU A 121 12.87 10.16 15.38
CA GLU A 121 13.71 10.39 16.56
C GLU A 121 15.16 9.91 16.36
N ALA A 122 15.44 9.21 15.26
CA ALA A 122 16.76 8.71 14.89
C ALA A 122 17.57 9.69 14.00
N LEU A 123 17.01 10.88 13.72
CA LEU A 123 17.65 12.01 13.03
C LEU A 123 18.11 13.07 14.04
#